data_AF-A0A6I6MR46-F1
#
_entry.id   AF-A0A6I6MR46-F1
#
_cell.length_a   1.000
_cell.length_b   1.000
_cell.length_c   1.000
_cell.angle_alpha   90.00
_cell.angle_beta   90.00
_cell.angle_gamma   90.00
#
_symmetry.space_group_name_H-M   'P 1'
#
loop_
_entity.id
_entity.type
_entity.pdbx_description
1 polymer ?
#
loop_
_entity_poly.entity_id
_entity_poly.type
_entity_poly.pdbx_seq_one_letter_code
_entity_poly.pdbx_strand_id
1 'polypeptide(L)'
;MLVQATRTLSTLTMRALFYGALFIIVVVVHLGLTGALRAQGWGPSASLLASGAVVLGLVLLMVNFADWARERRAAHREVQRMKQGLPGGPCCVVWKNAEPAQRDEDDPNAMPWEIAGPLHARYPKLARRLGVEGVAVAEFEVSANGVAKNIHCVYAWPSDVFYEAAREALTVAKFQPKPDTHVRFGSSYRIPFVFRIAGAAKVQESGRRARKLRPTLHAAQQAVEKIRRTG
;
A
#
# COMPACT_ATOMS: atom_id res chain seq x y z
N MET A 1 18.83 3.16 -10.30
CA MET A 1 19.05 4.02 -9.12
C MET A 1 18.37 5.41 -9.17
N LEU A 2 17.48 5.71 -10.14
CA LEU A 2 16.89 7.06 -10.30
C LEU A 2 15.58 7.34 -9.53
N VAL A 3 14.94 6.33 -8.93
CA VAL A 3 13.55 6.49 -8.41
C VAL A 3 13.49 7.09 -7.01
N GLN A 4 14.59 7.10 -6.25
CA GLN A 4 14.60 7.65 -4.88
C GLN A 4 14.64 9.19 -4.82
N ALA A 5 15.27 9.84 -5.81
CA ALA A 5 15.50 11.29 -5.78
C ALA A 5 14.21 12.12 -5.95
N THR A 6 13.22 11.61 -6.70
CA THR A 6 11.98 12.36 -6.97
C THR A 6 11.05 12.44 -5.76
N ARG A 7 11.11 11.48 -4.83
CA ARG A 7 10.23 11.46 -3.65
C ARG A 7 10.72 12.34 -2.50
N THR A 8 12.03 12.44 -2.29
CA THR A 8 12.60 13.28 -1.22
C THR A 8 12.48 14.78 -1.52
N LEU A 9 12.60 15.16 -2.80
CA LEU A 9 12.33 16.53 -3.24
C LEU A 9 10.87 16.94 -2.96
N SER A 10 9.91 16.03 -3.15
CA SER A 10 8.48 16.31 -2.91
C SER A 10 8.15 16.55 -1.43
N THR A 11 8.78 15.84 -0.50
CA THR A 11 8.50 16.03 0.94
C THR A 11 9.14 17.30 1.49
N LEU A 12 10.36 17.63 1.04
CA LEU A 12 11.03 18.89 1.41
C LEU A 12 10.29 20.10 0.85
N THR A 13 9.92 20.07 -0.44
CA THR A 13 9.14 21.15 -1.06
C THR A 13 7.79 21.35 -0.41
N MET A 14 7.07 20.26 -0.08
CA MET A 14 5.78 20.37 0.60
C MET A 14 5.92 20.96 2.01
N ARG A 15 6.97 20.59 2.76
CA ARG A 15 7.26 21.19 4.07
C ARG A 15 7.64 22.67 3.93
N ALA A 16 8.50 23.01 2.98
CA ALA A 16 8.89 24.39 2.73
C ALA A 16 7.70 25.26 2.35
N LEU A 17 6.82 24.79 1.47
CA LEU A 17 5.58 25.49 1.11
C LEU A 17 4.65 25.66 2.32
N PHE A 18 4.52 24.63 3.16
CA PHE A 18 3.69 24.73 4.37
C PHE A 18 4.23 25.80 5.33
N TYR A 19 5.54 25.79 5.62
CA TYR A 19 6.14 26.78 6.51
C TYR A 19 6.14 28.19 5.89
N GLY A 20 6.37 28.30 4.59
CA GLY A 20 6.27 29.58 3.87
C GLY A 20 4.86 30.18 3.92
N ALA A 21 3.83 29.36 3.69
CA ALA A 21 2.44 29.78 3.81
C ALA A 21 2.09 30.20 5.24
N LEU A 22 2.51 29.41 6.24
CA LEU A 22 2.31 29.73 7.66
C LEU A 22 2.97 31.07 8.02
N PHE A 23 4.20 31.30 7.55
CA PHE A 23 4.92 32.55 7.80
C PHE A 23 4.19 33.76 7.21
N ILE A 24 3.72 33.67 5.96
CA ILE A 24 2.96 34.76 5.32
C ILE A 24 1.69 35.08 6.11
N ILE A 25 0.93 34.05 6.51
CA ILE A 25 -0.29 34.22 7.31
C ILE A 25 0.03 34.92 8.63
N VAL A 26 1.08 34.46 9.32
CA VAL A 26 1.52 35.06 10.59
C VAL A 26 1.90 36.53 10.43
N VAL A 27 2.67 36.88 9.41
CA VAL A 27 3.08 38.26 9.14
C VAL A 27 1.87 39.16 8.85
N VAL A 28 0.96 38.71 7.98
CA VAL A 28 -0.25 39.48 7.63
C VAL A 28 -1.14 39.69 8.85
N VAL A 29 -1.39 38.63 9.64
CA VAL A 29 -2.20 38.70 10.86
C VAL A 29 -1.55 39.61 11.89
N HIS A 30 -0.24 39.49 12.11
CA HIS A 30 0.48 40.31 13.07
C HIS A 30 0.41 41.80 12.71
N LEU A 31 0.78 42.16 11.47
CA LEU A 31 0.76 43.54 10.99
C LEU A 31 -0.65 44.14 11.04
N GLY A 32 -1.67 43.36 10.65
CA GLY A 32 -3.07 43.77 10.71
C GLY A 32 -3.54 44.05 12.14
N LEU A 33 -3.27 43.14 13.08
CA LEU A 33 -3.63 43.30 14.49
C LEU A 33 -2.91 44.46 15.16
N THR A 34 -1.60 44.59 14.95
CA THR A 34 -0.84 45.71 15.52
C THR A 34 -1.34 47.05 14.97
N GLY A 35 -1.66 47.13 13.67
CA GLY A 35 -2.26 48.31 13.05
C GLY A 35 -3.63 48.66 13.63
N ALA A 36 -4.52 47.68 13.76
CA ALA A 36 -5.86 47.87 14.31
C ALA A 36 -5.83 48.28 15.79
N LEU A 37 -5.00 47.66 16.61
CA LEU A 37 -4.86 48.00 18.04
C LEU A 37 -4.30 49.41 18.22
N ARG A 38 -3.33 49.82 17.40
CA ARG A 38 -2.83 51.21 17.42
C ARG A 38 -3.90 52.22 17.00
N ALA A 39 -4.75 51.90 16.03
CA ALA A 39 -5.87 52.76 15.63
C ALA A 39 -6.89 52.96 16.76
N GLN A 40 -6.97 52.02 17.70
CA GLN A 40 -7.79 52.12 18.91
C GLN A 40 -7.08 52.83 20.08
N GLY A 41 -5.92 53.43 19.85
CA GLY A 41 -5.18 54.20 20.85
C GLY A 41 -4.36 53.34 21.83
N TRP A 42 -4.16 52.05 21.56
CA TRP A 42 -3.32 51.22 22.42
C TRP A 42 -1.85 51.65 22.31
N GLY A 43 -1.16 51.67 23.45
CA GLY A 43 0.27 51.97 23.51
C GLY A 43 1.11 51.04 22.62
N PRO A 44 2.29 51.49 22.12
CA PRO A 44 3.14 50.70 21.24
C PRO A 44 3.58 49.36 21.84
N SER A 45 3.84 49.31 23.15
CA SER A 45 4.24 48.10 23.88
C SER A 45 3.08 47.14 24.11
N ALA A 46 1.91 47.66 24.51
CA ALA A 46 0.71 46.87 24.76
C ALA A 46 0.19 46.22 23.47
N SER A 47 0.19 46.96 22.35
CA SER A 47 -0.22 46.44 21.04
C SER A 47 0.71 45.33 20.52
N LEU A 48 2.03 45.44 20.74
CA LEU A 48 2.98 44.40 20.37
C LEU A 48 2.81 43.12 21.20
N LEU A 49 2.65 43.23 22.53
CA LEU A 49 2.44 42.05 23.38
C LEU A 49 1.12 41.35 23.07
N ALA A 50 0.04 42.11 22.91
CA ALA A 50 -1.27 41.55 22.58
C ALA A 50 -1.27 40.86 21.21
N SER A 51 -0.73 41.51 20.19
CA SER A 51 -0.62 40.92 18.85
C SER A 51 0.32 39.70 18.81
N GLY A 52 1.42 39.71 19.57
CA GLY A 52 2.32 38.57 19.71
C GLY A 52 1.64 37.36 20.38
N ALA A 53 0.89 37.58 21.46
CA ALA A 53 0.16 36.52 22.15
C ALA A 53 -0.92 35.88 21.26
N VAL A 54 -1.66 36.70 20.51
CA VAL A 54 -2.68 36.22 19.55
C VAL A 54 -2.04 35.39 18.44
N VAL A 55 -0.92 35.84 17.88
CA VAL A 55 -0.17 35.11 16.84
C VAL A 55 0.34 33.77 17.36
N LEU A 56 0.90 33.73 18.57
CA LEU A 56 1.37 32.47 19.17
C LEU A 56 0.21 31.47 19.32
N GLY A 57 -0.94 31.92 19.82
CA GLY A 57 -2.15 31.11 19.93
C GLY A 57 -2.63 30.58 18.57
N LEU A 58 -2.61 31.42 17.54
CA LEU A 58 -2.97 31.04 16.17
C LEU A 58 -2.03 29.96 15.62
N VAL A 59 -0.71 30.10 15.81
CA VAL A 59 0.28 29.13 15.34
C VAL A 59 0.08 27.78 16.01
N LEU A 60 -0.08 27.75 17.34
CA LEU A 60 -0.31 26.52 18.08
C LEU A 60 -1.60 25.83 17.61
N LEU A 61 -2.67 26.59 17.38
CA LEU A 61 -3.94 26.06 16.86
C LEU A 61 -3.76 25.49 15.45
N MET A 62 -3.09 26.21 14.55
CA MET A 62 -2.88 25.74 13.17
C MET A 62 -2.02 24.48 13.10
N VAL A 63 -0.94 24.39 13.89
CA VAL A 63 -0.08 23.20 13.93
C VAL A 63 -0.85 22.01 14.49
N ASN A 64 -1.56 22.18 15.61
CA ASN A 64 -2.36 21.12 16.21
C ASN A 64 -3.49 20.65 15.26
N PHE A 65 -4.17 21.59 14.61
CA PHE A 65 -5.18 21.27 13.60
C PHE A 65 -4.60 20.52 12.40
N ALA A 66 -3.39 20.90 11.94
CA ALA A 66 -2.74 20.23 10.82
C ALA A 66 -2.38 18.77 11.17
N ASP A 67 -1.90 18.51 12.39
CA ASP A 67 -1.59 17.15 12.83
C ASP A 67 -2.86 16.33 13.05
N TRP A 68 -3.88 16.89 13.70
CA TRP A 68 -5.20 16.27 13.79
C TRP A 68 -5.78 15.93 12.41
N ALA A 69 -5.69 16.85 11.44
CA ALA A 69 -6.19 16.62 10.09
C ALA A 69 -5.41 15.52 9.35
N ARG A 70 -4.09 15.41 9.57
CA ARG A 70 -3.27 14.32 9.01
C ARG A 70 -3.68 12.98 9.59
N GLU A 71 -3.86 12.89 10.90
CA GLU A 71 -4.35 11.68 11.58
C GLU A 71 -5.75 11.30 11.12
N ARG A 72 -6.67 12.26 11.06
CA ARG A 72 -8.04 12.05 10.58
C ARG A 72 -8.05 11.52 9.13
N ARG A 73 -7.21 12.07 8.25
CA ARG A 73 -7.05 11.60 6.86
C ARG A 73 -6.40 10.21 6.78
N ALA A 74 -5.55 9.83 7.72
CA ALA A 74 -4.99 8.48 7.80
C ALA A 74 -6.06 7.49 8.25
N ALA A 75 -6.78 7.80 9.34
CA ALA A 75 -7.88 6.99 9.85
C ALA A 75 -8.99 6.80 8.80
N HIS A 76 -9.36 7.87 8.06
CA HIS A 76 -10.38 7.76 7.03
C HIS A 76 -9.97 6.84 5.87
N ARG A 77 -8.67 6.80 5.53
CA ARG A 77 -8.12 5.86 4.55
C ARG A 77 -8.15 4.42 5.06
N GLU A 78 -7.94 4.20 6.35
CA GLU A 78 -8.06 2.87 6.97
C GLU A 78 -9.52 2.38 7.00
N VAL A 79 -10.49 3.26 7.32
CA VAL A 79 -11.91 2.93 7.28
C VAL A 79 -12.36 2.56 5.85
N GLN A 80 -11.90 3.30 4.84
CA GLN A 80 -12.18 2.95 3.43
C GLN A 80 -11.60 1.59 3.04
N ARG A 81 -10.44 1.20 3.59
CA ARG A 81 -9.84 -0.13 3.36
C ARG A 81 -10.63 -1.24 4.05
N MET A 82 -11.10 -1.01 5.27
CA MET A 82 -11.97 -1.96 5.97
C MET A 82 -13.27 -2.20 5.20
N LYS A 83 -13.88 -1.13 4.66
CA LYS A 83 -15.07 -1.25 3.79
C LYS A 83 -14.81 -2.06 2.50
N GLN A 84 -13.56 -2.12 2.05
CA GLN A 84 -13.13 -2.92 0.89
C GLN A 84 -12.71 -4.35 1.27
N GLY A 85 -12.88 -4.76 2.52
CA GLY A 85 -12.45 -6.08 3.01
C GLY A 85 -10.92 -6.25 3.06
N LEU A 86 -10.17 -5.15 2.97
CA LEU A 86 -8.71 -5.19 3.03
C LEU A 86 -8.26 -5.21 4.49
N PRO A 87 -7.33 -6.10 4.88
CA PRO A 87 -6.79 -6.13 6.23
C PRO A 87 -6.08 -4.81 6.55
N GLY A 88 -6.17 -4.36 7.81
CA GLY A 88 -5.58 -3.10 8.27
C GLY A 88 -4.05 -3.08 8.11
N GLY A 89 -3.51 -1.91 7.75
CA GLY A 89 -2.07 -1.68 7.57
C GLY A 89 -1.58 -1.72 6.10
N PRO A 90 -0.26 -1.65 5.86
CA PRO A 90 0.32 -1.87 4.54
C PRO A 90 0.12 -3.33 4.12
N CYS A 91 -0.58 -3.52 3.01
CA CYS A 91 -1.01 -4.84 2.56
C CYS A 91 0.16 -5.59 1.90
N CYS A 92 0.45 -6.79 2.39
CA CYS A 92 0.97 -7.82 1.53
C CYS A 92 -0.15 -8.25 0.58
N VAL A 93 0.12 -8.28 -0.71
CA VAL A 93 -0.77 -8.92 -1.67
C VAL A 93 -0.04 -10.14 -2.15
N VAL A 94 -0.55 -11.30 -1.76
CA VAL A 94 -0.12 -12.57 -2.33
C VAL A 94 -0.61 -12.54 -3.76
N TRP A 95 0.31 -12.37 -4.70
CA TRP A 95 -0.08 -12.34 -6.10
C TRP A 95 -0.40 -13.78 -6.47
N LYS A 96 -1.68 -14.09 -6.65
CA LYS A 96 -2.07 -15.25 -7.43
C LYS A 96 -1.76 -14.93 -8.89
N ASN A 97 -0.48 -14.87 -9.25
CA ASN A 97 -0.07 -14.68 -10.63
C ASN A 97 -0.10 -16.03 -11.33
N ALA A 98 -1.31 -16.43 -11.65
CA ALA A 98 -1.62 -17.32 -12.74
C ALA A 98 -2.83 -16.68 -13.39
N GLU A 99 -2.68 -16.21 -14.62
CA GLU A 99 -3.83 -15.77 -15.40
C GLU A 99 -4.91 -16.87 -15.36
N PRO A 100 -6.16 -16.56 -14.98
CA PRO A 100 -7.28 -17.49 -15.17
C PRO A 100 -7.77 -17.50 -16.64
N ALA A 101 -6.98 -16.98 -17.57
CA ALA A 101 -7.23 -17.13 -19.00
C ALA A 101 -6.42 -18.34 -19.47
N GLN A 102 -7.07 -19.51 -19.53
CA GLN A 102 -6.50 -20.80 -19.96
C GLN A 102 -5.50 -21.44 -18.99
N ARG A 103 -5.91 -21.67 -17.74
CA ARG A 103 -5.55 -22.95 -17.13
C ARG A 103 -6.69 -23.88 -17.42
N ASP A 104 -6.46 -24.81 -18.33
CA ASP A 104 -7.24 -26.04 -18.38
C ASP A 104 -7.21 -26.61 -16.95
N GLU A 105 -8.35 -27.04 -16.42
CA GLU A 105 -8.44 -27.69 -15.10
C GLU A 105 -7.50 -28.90 -14.99
N ASP A 106 -7.01 -29.38 -16.14
CA ASP A 106 -6.08 -30.47 -16.35
C ASP A 106 -4.59 -30.07 -16.41
N ASP A 107 -4.18 -28.81 -16.14
CA ASP A 107 -2.75 -28.46 -16.07
C ASP A 107 -2.06 -29.24 -14.91
N PRO A 108 -1.20 -30.23 -15.20
CA PRO A 108 -0.57 -31.06 -14.18
C PRO A 108 0.37 -30.29 -13.25
N ASN A 109 0.69 -29.04 -13.58
CA ASN A 109 1.54 -28.15 -12.79
C ASN A 109 0.75 -27.09 -11.97
N ALA A 110 -0.58 -27.09 -12.04
CA ALA A 110 -1.38 -26.22 -11.20
C ALA A 110 -1.30 -26.65 -9.73
N MET A 111 -1.07 -25.69 -8.81
CA MET A 111 -0.99 -25.98 -7.38
C MET A 111 -2.33 -26.58 -6.88
N PRO A 112 -2.36 -27.84 -6.40
CA PRO A 112 -3.57 -28.53 -5.96
C PRO A 112 -4.04 -28.10 -4.55
N TRP A 113 -3.35 -27.13 -3.95
CA TRP A 113 -3.57 -26.65 -2.60
C TRP A 113 -4.29 -25.29 -2.61
N GLU A 114 -5.25 -25.14 -1.71
CA GLU A 114 -5.86 -23.87 -1.33
C GLU A 114 -5.39 -23.44 0.06
N ILE A 115 -5.31 -22.14 0.28
CA ILE A 115 -4.92 -21.60 1.59
C ILE A 115 -6.17 -21.58 2.48
N ALA A 116 -6.11 -22.30 3.58
CA ALA A 116 -7.16 -22.33 4.60
C ALA A 116 -7.07 -21.05 5.45
N GLY A 117 -7.95 -20.10 5.15
CA GLY A 117 -8.03 -18.82 5.85
C GLY A 117 -7.17 -17.71 5.23
N PRO A 118 -7.04 -16.57 5.94
CA PRO A 118 -6.34 -15.41 5.39
C PRO A 118 -4.82 -15.55 5.54
N LEU A 119 -4.10 -15.51 4.42
CA LEU A 119 -2.64 -15.45 4.42
C LEU A 119 -2.18 -14.03 4.77
N HIS A 120 -1.66 -13.84 5.98
CA HIS A 120 -1.18 -12.57 6.48
C HIS A 120 0.35 -12.52 6.52
N ALA A 121 0.97 -11.89 5.52
CA ALA A 121 2.39 -11.52 5.61
C ALA A 121 2.56 -10.15 6.25
N ARG A 122 3.36 -10.08 7.31
CA ARG A 122 3.61 -8.84 8.03
C ARG A 122 4.55 -7.95 7.22
N TYR A 123 4.13 -6.73 6.90
CA TYR A 123 5.02 -5.80 6.21
C TYR A 123 6.23 -5.44 7.10
N PRO A 124 7.47 -5.55 6.60
CA PRO A 124 8.64 -5.24 7.39
C PRO A 124 8.65 -3.80 7.92
N LYS A 125 8.95 -3.61 9.21
CA LYS A 125 8.87 -2.30 9.88
C LYS A 125 9.78 -1.25 9.23
N LEU A 126 10.99 -1.64 8.84
CA LEU A 126 11.98 -0.76 8.22
C LEU A 126 11.52 -0.33 6.81
N ALA A 127 11.13 -1.29 5.97
CA ALA A 127 10.59 -1.01 4.63
C ALA A 127 9.34 -0.13 4.69
N ARG A 128 8.48 -0.35 5.69
CA ARG A 128 7.29 0.48 5.94
C ARG A 128 7.65 1.93 6.27
N ARG A 129 8.63 2.17 7.14
CA ARG A 129 9.09 3.52 7.50
C ARG A 129 9.73 4.24 6.32
N LEU A 130 10.47 3.49 5.50
CA LEU A 130 11.19 4.02 4.35
C LEU A 130 10.33 4.13 3.07
N GLY A 131 9.10 3.64 3.09
CA GLY A 131 8.23 3.70 1.91
C GLY A 131 8.69 2.80 0.76
N VAL A 132 9.43 1.72 1.06
CA VAL A 132 10.04 0.81 0.08
C VAL A 132 9.10 -0.35 -0.21
N GLU A 133 8.80 -0.56 -1.48
CA GLU A 133 8.01 -1.68 -1.99
C GLU A 133 8.92 -2.81 -2.48
N GLY A 134 8.42 -4.04 -2.50
CA GLY A 134 9.23 -5.20 -2.83
C GLY A 134 8.43 -6.41 -3.28
N VAL A 135 9.14 -7.40 -3.79
CA VAL A 135 8.61 -8.70 -4.21
C VAL A 135 9.48 -9.79 -3.61
N ALA A 136 8.87 -10.85 -3.11
CA ALA A 136 9.54 -12.06 -2.69
C ALA A 136 8.85 -13.28 -3.27
N VAL A 137 9.58 -14.18 -3.91
CA VAL A 137 9.10 -15.48 -4.39
C VAL A 137 9.67 -16.53 -3.45
N ALA A 138 8.78 -17.15 -2.69
CA ALA A 138 9.12 -18.24 -1.80
C ALA A 138 8.76 -19.57 -2.47
N GLU A 139 9.67 -20.52 -2.42
CA GLU A 139 9.43 -21.90 -2.82
C GLU A 139 9.40 -22.77 -1.56
N PHE A 140 8.44 -23.68 -1.49
CA PHE A 140 8.20 -24.50 -0.31
C PHE A 140 7.51 -25.80 -0.69
N GLU A 141 7.58 -26.78 0.19
CA GLU A 141 6.88 -28.06 0.07
C GLU A 141 5.69 -28.08 1.03
N VAL A 142 4.59 -28.73 0.66
CA VAL A 142 3.43 -28.90 1.54
C VAL A 142 3.46 -30.31 2.13
N SER A 143 3.46 -30.39 3.46
CA SER A 143 3.38 -31.66 4.18
C SER A 143 1.95 -32.24 4.17
N ALA A 144 1.81 -33.52 4.53
CA ALA A 144 0.50 -34.18 4.65
C ALA A 144 -0.47 -33.46 5.60
N ASN A 145 0.05 -32.75 6.59
CA ASN A 145 -0.74 -31.97 7.55
C ASN A 145 -1.16 -30.59 7.00
N GLY A 146 -0.87 -30.28 5.73
CA GLY A 146 -1.17 -28.99 5.13
C GLY A 146 -0.27 -27.86 5.61
N VAL A 147 0.90 -28.16 6.19
CA VAL A 147 1.86 -27.17 6.67
C VAL A 147 3.02 -27.04 5.69
N ALA A 148 3.46 -25.81 5.42
CA ALA A 148 4.63 -25.54 4.58
C ALA A 148 5.94 -25.98 5.27
N LYS A 149 6.82 -26.67 4.54
CA LYS A 149 8.16 -27.11 4.93
C LYS A 149 9.17 -26.69 3.85
N ASN A 150 10.47 -26.76 4.18
CA ASN A 150 11.56 -26.48 3.24
C ASN A 150 11.43 -25.14 2.48
N ILE A 151 11.01 -24.10 3.21
CA ILE A 151 10.80 -22.77 2.64
C ILE A 151 12.16 -22.15 2.28
N HIS A 152 12.36 -21.85 1.01
CA HIS A 152 13.56 -21.21 0.48
C HIS A 152 13.23 -20.01 -0.40
N CYS A 153 14.19 -19.09 -0.51
CA CYS A 153 14.07 -17.89 -1.32
C CYS A 153 14.48 -18.22 -2.76
N VAL A 154 13.57 -18.05 -3.71
CA VAL A 154 13.90 -18.11 -5.15
C VAL A 154 14.32 -16.75 -5.66
N TYR A 155 13.60 -15.72 -5.22
CA TYR A 155 13.83 -14.34 -5.66
C TYR A 155 13.35 -13.36 -4.60
N ALA A 156 14.17 -12.38 -4.26
CA ALA A 156 13.78 -11.27 -3.41
C ALA A 156 14.32 -9.96 -3.97
N TRP A 157 13.48 -8.93 -3.96
CA TRP A 157 13.86 -7.58 -4.36
C TRP A 157 13.06 -6.55 -3.56
N PRO A 158 13.65 -5.42 -3.16
CA PRO A 158 15.06 -5.02 -3.27
C PRO A 158 16.00 -5.64 -2.22
N SER A 159 15.47 -6.36 -1.23
CA SER A 159 16.24 -6.94 -0.12
C SER A 159 15.53 -8.18 0.44
N ASP A 160 16.29 -9.06 1.08
CA ASP A 160 15.80 -10.32 1.68
C ASP A 160 14.83 -10.10 2.86
N VAL A 161 14.74 -8.88 3.37
CA VAL A 161 13.77 -8.48 4.40
C VAL A 161 12.32 -8.79 3.97
N PHE A 162 12.03 -8.77 2.65
CA PHE A 162 10.71 -9.15 2.14
C PHE A 162 10.51 -10.68 2.11
N TYR A 163 11.59 -11.44 1.94
CA TYR A 163 11.54 -12.90 2.02
C TYR A 163 11.29 -13.36 3.45
N GLU A 164 11.93 -12.74 4.46
CA GLU A 164 11.67 -13.08 5.87
C GLU A 164 10.19 -12.92 6.24
N ALA A 165 9.57 -11.82 5.81
CA ALA A 165 8.14 -11.59 6.00
C ALA A 165 7.26 -12.63 5.30
N ALA A 166 7.66 -13.08 4.10
CA ALA A 166 6.95 -14.14 3.38
C ALA A 166 7.11 -15.51 4.07
N ARG A 167 8.32 -15.83 4.55
CA ARG A 167 8.63 -17.07 5.29
C ARG A 167 7.82 -17.16 6.59
N GLU A 168 7.75 -16.07 7.36
CA GLU A 168 6.91 -16.01 8.56
C GLU A 168 5.45 -16.28 8.23
N ALA A 169 4.93 -15.70 7.14
CA ALA A 169 3.55 -15.89 6.72
C ALA A 169 3.26 -17.36 6.33
N LEU A 170 4.16 -17.97 5.56
CA LEU A 170 4.04 -19.37 5.13
C LEU A 170 4.16 -20.36 6.28
N THR A 171 4.91 -20.01 7.33
CA THR A 171 5.06 -20.86 8.54
C THR A 171 3.75 -20.98 9.32
N VAL A 172 2.92 -19.92 9.29
CA VAL A 172 1.61 -19.88 9.97
C VAL A 172 0.48 -20.35 9.05
N ALA A 173 0.70 -20.34 7.74
CA ALA A 173 -0.29 -20.72 6.75
C ALA A 173 -0.67 -22.20 6.86
N LYS A 174 -1.96 -22.48 6.72
CA LYS A 174 -2.49 -23.84 6.54
C LYS A 174 -2.98 -24.00 5.11
N PHE A 175 -2.68 -25.12 4.52
CA PHE A 175 -3.09 -25.49 3.17
C PHE A 175 -4.07 -26.66 3.23
N GLN A 176 -5.16 -26.56 2.49
CA GLN A 176 -6.14 -27.62 2.30
C GLN A 176 -6.10 -28.07 0.84
N PRO A 177 -6.21 -29.37 0.55
CA PRO A 177 -6.32 -29.83 -0.83
C PRO A 177 -7.64 -29.31 -1.43
N LYS A 178 -7.62 -29.01 -2.73
CA LYS A 178 -8.86 -28.74 -3.47
C LYS A 178 -9.73 -30.00 -3.49
N PRO A 179 -11.07 -29.84 -3.45
CA PRO A 179 -11.95 -30.96 -3.76
C PRO A 179 -11.60 -31.49 -5.16
N ASP A 180 -11.67 -32.81 -5.33
CA ASP A 180 -11.47 -33.52 -6.60
C ASP A 180 -10.05 -33.49 -7.21
N THR A 181 -9.04 -32.97 -6.52
CA THR A 181 -7.65 -32.96 -7.01
C THR A 181 -6.75 -33.92 -6.21
N HIS A 182 -6.03 -34.80 -6.89
CA HIS A 182 -5.04 -35.68 -6.26
C HIS A 182 -3.77 -34.90 -5.90
N VAL A 183 -3.48 -34.77 -4.60
CA VAL A 183 -2.30 -34.08 -4.08
C VAL A 183 -1.08 -35.00 -4.07
N ARG A 184 0.01 -34.55 -4.70
CA ARG A 184 1.34 -35.15 -4.55
C ARG A 184 2.07 -34.52 -3.37
N PHE A 185 2.52 -35.35 -2.43
CA PHE A 185 3.36 -34.92 -1.31
C PHE A 185 4.83 -34.85 -1.76
N GLY A 186 5.56 -33.83 -1.32
CA GLY A 186 6.98 -33.65 -1.63
C GLY A 186 7.29 -32.92 -2.93
N SER A 187 6.28 -32.38 -3.64
CA SER A 187 6.53 -31.41 -4.71
C SER A 187 6.76 -30.01 -4.14
N SER A 188 7.70 -29.29 -4.75
CA SER A 188 7.95 -27.88 -4.42
C SER A 188 6.99 -26.97 -5.19
N TYR A 189 6.47 -25.96 -4.49
CA TYR A 189 5.53 -24.96 -5.01
C TYR A 189 6.08 -23.56 -4.80
N ARG A 190 5.78 -22.66 -5.75
CA ARG A 190 6.23 -21.26 -5.72
C ARG A 190 5.06 -20.32 -5.49
N ILE A 191 5.16 -19.41 -4.52
CA ILE A 191 4.18 -18.35 -4.30
C ILE A 191 4.88 -16.98 -4.32
N PRO A 192 4.48 -16.05 -5.21
CA PRO A 192 4.99 -14.69 -5.21
C PRO A 192 4.20 -13.80 -4.24
N PHE A 193 4.93 -13.18 -3.32
CA PHE A 193 4.47 -12.14 -2.41
C PHE A 193 4.85 -10.77 -2.96
N VAL A 194 3.86 -9.88 -3.08
CA VAL A 194 4.08 -8.51 -3.53
C VAL A 194 3.73 -7.57 -2.39
N PHE A 195 4.71 -6.80 -1.95
CA PHE A 195 4.61 -5.88 -0.83
C PHE A 195 4.44 -4.46 -1.37
N ARG A 196 3.22 -3.91 -1.32
CA ARG A 196 2.92 -2.55 -1.77
C ARG A 196 2.40 -1.68 -0.62
N ILE A 197 2.76 -0.40 -0.65
CA ILE A 197 2.35 0.59 0.35
C ILE A 197 1.12 1.36 -0.17
N ALA A 198 0.98 1.46 -1.50
CA ALA A 198 -0.22 1.94 -2.17
C ALA A 198 -1.07 0.79 -2.74
N GLY A 199 -2.38 0.81 -2.46
CA GLY A 199 -3.32 -0.29 -2.65
C GLY A 199 -3.32 -0.94 -4.03
N ALA A 200 -2.80 -2.17 -4.12
CA ALA A 200 -2.91 -3.02 -5.30
C ALA A 200 -4.37 -3.43 -5.60
N ALA A 201 -5.26 -3.37 -4.61
CA ALA A 201 -6.69 -3.60 -4.79
C ALA A 201 -7.29 -2.69 -5.87
N LYS A 202 -6.82 -1.44 -5.96
CA LYS A 202 -7.33 -0.46 -6.94
C LYS A 202 -6.92 -0.82 -8.39
N VAL A 203 -5.77 -1.47 -8.58
CA VAL A 203 -5.27 -1.88 -9.92
C VAL A 203 -6.02 -3.11 -10.42
N GLN A 204 -6.27 -4.09 -9.55
CA GLN A 204 -7.01 -5.29 -9.94
C GLN A 204 -8.49 -5.00 -10.18
N GLU A 205 -9.10 -4.11 -9.39
CA GLU A 205 -10.50 -3.70 -9.58
C GLU A 205 -10.68 -2.81 -10.83
N SER A 206 -9.76 -1.88 -11.11
CA SER A 206 -9.79 -1.09 -12.35
C SER A 206 -9.54 -1.95 -13.59
N GLY A 207 -8.62 -2.92 -13.53
CA GLY A 207 -8.44 -3.91 -14.59
C GLY A 207 -9.68 -4.77 -14.81
N ARG A 208 -10.32 -5.28 -13.75
CA ARG A 208 -11.59 -6.04 -13.84
C ARG A 208 -12.74 -5.18 -14.38
N ARG A 209 -12.88 -3.94 -13.93
CA ARG A 209 -13.91 -3.01 -14.44
C ARG A 209 -13.65 -2.64 -15.91
N ALA A 210 -12.41 -2.36 -16.29
CA ALA A 210 -12.04 -2.07 -17.67
C ALA A 210 -12.31 -3.27 -18.61
N ARG A 211 -12.06 -4.51 -18.14
CA ARG A 211 -12.38 -5.74 -18.88
C ARG A 211 -13.90 -5.93 -19.05
N LYS A 212 -14.70 -5.62 -18.01
CA LYS A 212 -16.17 -5.66 -18.09
C LYS A 212 -16.77 -4.58 -18.99
N LEU A 213 -16.11 -3.44 -19.15
CA LEU A 213 -16.62 -2.30 -19.93
C LEU A 213 -16.36 -2.42 -21.45
N ARG A 214 -15.54 -3.39 -21.91
CA ARG A 214 -15.28 -3.61 -23.35
C ARG A 214 -15.32 -5.10 -23.73
N PRO A 215 -16.48 -5.75 -23.65
CA PRO A 215 -16.63 -7.19 -23.93
C PRO A 215 -16.28 -7.56 -25.38
N THR A 216 -16.49 -6.65 -26.34
CA THR A 216 -16.23 -6.86 -27.77
C THR A 216 -14.74 -7.00 -28.09
N LEU A 217 -13.88 -6.23 -27.43
CA LEU A 217 -12.43 -6.31 -27.59
C LEU A 217 -11.86 -7.63 -27.05
N HIS A 218 -12.44 -8.13 -25.95
CA HIS A 218 -12.03 -9.40 -25.35
C HIS A 218 -12.44 -10.60 -26.22
N ALA A 219 -13.66 -10.57 -26.76
CA ALA A 219 -14.12 -11.55 -27.74
C ALA A 219 -13.28 -11.56 -29.03
N ALA A 220 -12.90 -10.38 -29.53
CA ALA A 220 -12.03 -10.25 -30.70
C ALA A 220 -10.62 -10.83 -30.46
N GLN A 221 -10.03 -10.57 -29.28
CA GLN A 221 -8.72 -11.15 -28.92
C GLN A 221 -8.79 -12.67 -28.84
N GLN A 222 -9.83 -13.23 -28.22
CA GLN A 222 -10.02 -14.69 -28.14
C GLN A 222 -10.24 -15.33 -29.52
N ALA A 223 -10.96 -14.66 -30.43
CA ALA A 223 -11.18 -15.15 -31.79
C ALA A 223 -9.87 -15.21 -32.60
N VAL A 224 -9.03 -14.18 -32.50
CA VAL A 224 -7.71 -14.13 -33.16
C VAL A 224 -6.79 -15.22 -32.63
N GLU A 225 -6.79 -15.42 -31.32
CA GLU A 225 -5.94 -16.43 -30.67
C GLU A 225 -6.38 -17.86 -31.02
N LYS A 226 -7.69 -18.08 -31.20
CA LYS A 226 -8.24 -19.35 -31.70
C LYS A 226 -7.78 -19.64 -33.12
N ILE A 227 -7.88 -18.65 -34.03
CA ILE A 227 -7.42 -18.79 -35.43
C ILE A 227 -5.94 -19.12 -35.48
N ARG A 228 -5.11 -18.48 -34.65
CA ARG A 228 -3.66 -18.70 -34.59
C ARG A 228 -3.26 -20.10 -34.10
N ARG A 229 -4.12 -20.79 -33.34
CA ARG A 229 -3.88 -22.16 -32.86
C ARG A 229 -4.37 -23.24 -33.83
N THR A 230 -5.30 -22.89 -34.73
CA THR A 230 -5.92 -23.82 -35.68
C THR A 230 -5.34 -23.77 -37.09
N GLY A 231 -4.46 -22.82 -37.39
CA GLY A 231 -3.71 -22.73 -38.65
C GLY A 231 -2.24 -23.00 -38.42
#